data_AF-A0A951FDW2-F1
#
_entry.id   AF-A0A951FDW2-F1
#
_cell.length_a   1.000
_cell.length_b   1.000
_cell.length_c   1.000
_cell.angle_alpha   90.00
_cell.angle_beta   90.00
_cell.angle_gamma   90.00
#
_symmetry.space_group_name_H-M   'P 1'
#
loop_
_entity.id
_entity.type
_entity.pdbx_description
1 polymer ?
#
loop_
_entity_poly.entity_id
_entity_poly.type
_entity_poly.pdbx_seq_one_letter_code
_entity_poly.pdbx_strand_id
1 'polypeptide(L)'
;VDCATERFAREDIVFQGVRIARGEQVLAVLGSANRDEEQFTNPDTLDLTRDPNRHLAFGQGIHYCLGAPLARLEGQIAITTLLRTLPNLRLAVAPERLRWRKGLIIRGLEKLPMTF
;
A
#
# COMPACT_ATOMS: atom_id res chain seq x y z
N VAL A 1 -5.93 11.16 9.00
CA VAL A 1 -5.30 10.59 7.76
C VAL A 1 -6.06 9.35 7.26
N ASP A 2 -7.21 8.97 7.87
CA ASP A 2 -8.02 7.82 7.43
C ASP A 2 -8.95 8.07 6.22
N CYS A 3 -9.23 9.33 5.86
CA CYS A 3 -10.22 9.64 4.82
C CYS A 3 -9.61 9.93 3.43
N ALA A 4 -8.33 9.65 3.22
CA ALA A 4 -7.65 10.06 1.98
C ALA A 4 -8.00 9.21 0.76
N THR A 5 -8.59 8.02 0.91
CA THR A 5 -9.09 7.20 -0.22
C THR A 5 -10.61 7.21 -0.34
N GLU A 6 -11.30 7.67 0.71
CA GLU A 6 -12.74 7.93 0.70
C GLU A 6 -13.02 9.29 0.07
N ARG A 7 -13.94 9.32 -0.89
CA ARG A 7 -14.38 10.55 -1.57
C ARG A 7 -15.89 10.59 -1.61
N PHE A 8 -16.43 11.79 -1.73
CA PHE A 8 -17.85 12.02 -1.92
C PHE A 8 -18.06 12.83 -3.19
N ALA A 9 -18.95 12.37 -4.06
CA ALA A 9 -19.25 13.07 -5.30
C ALA A 9 -19.88 14.43 -4.99
N ARG A 10 -19.31 15.52 -5.53
CA ARG A 10 -19.85 16.88 -5.33
C ARG A 10 -21.03 17.21 -6.23
N GLU A 11 -21.16 16.45 -7.31
CA GLU A 11 -22.17 16.54 -8.34
C GLU A 11 -22.44 15.15 -8.92
N ASP A 12 -23.49 15.00 -9.71
CA ASP A 12 -23.76 13.78 -10.45
C ASP A 12 -22.68 13.58 -11.52
N ILE A 13 -22.00 12.43 -11.50
CA ILE A 13 -20.94 12.10 -12.46
C ILE A 13 -21.18 10.72 -13.08
N VAL A 14 -20.68 10.52 -14.30
CA VAL A 14 -20.57 9.19 -14.92
C VAL A 14 -19.10 8.84 -15.03
N PHE A 15 -18.68 7.75 -14.38
CA PHE A 15 -17.31 7.28 -14.39
C PHE A 15 -17.26 5.84 -14.90
N GLN A 16 -16.54 5.58 -15.99
CA GLN A 16 -16.45 4.25 -16.63
C GLN A 16 -17.83 3.59 -16.84
N GLY A 17 -18.83 4.38 -17.26
CA GLY A 17 -20.19 3.91 -17.47
C GLY A 17 -21.05 3.76 -16.21
N VAL A 18 -20.50 3.99 -15.02
CA VAL A 18 -21.23 3.97 -13.74
C VAL A 18 -21.70 5.37 -13.38
N ARG A 19 -23.00 5.55 -13.15
CA ARG A 19 -23.55 6.80 -12.59
C ARG A 19 -23.30 6.82 -11.08
N ILE A 20 -22.74 7.93 -10.60
CA ILE A 20 -22.51 8.22 -9.19
C ILE A 20 -23.23 9.54 -8.89
N ALA A 21 -24.25 9.49 -8.04
CA ALA A 21 -25.04 10.67 -7.68
C ALA A 21 -24.29 11.57 -6.70
N ARG A 22 -24.64 12.86 -6.70
CA ARG A 22 -24.13 13.81 -5.70
C ARG A 22 -24.32 13.28 -4.28
N GLY A 23 -23.26 13.33 -3.49
CA GLY A 23 -23.23 12.89 -2.10
C GLY A 23 -22.92 11.40 -1.92
N GLU A 24 -22.90 10.60 -2.99
CA GLU A 24 -22.49 9.20 -2.89
C GLU A 24 -20.99 9.07 -2.60
N GLN A 25 -20.67 8.06 -1.80
CA GLN A 25 -19.31 7.73 -1.41
C GLN A 25 -18.63 6.88 -2.49
N VAL A 26 -17.39 7.22 -2.80
CA VAL A 26 -16.48 6.47 -3.67
C VAL A 26 -15.24 6.11 -2.86
N LEU A 27 -14.89 4.82 -2.83
CA LEU A 27 -13.68 4.35 -2.18
C LEU A 27 -12.64 3.95 -3.23
N ALA A 28 -11.50 4.65 -3.23
CA ALA A 28 -10.37 4.28 -4.06
C ALA A 28 -9.59 3.10 -3.46
N VAL A 29 -9.75 1.90 -4.03
CA VAL A 29 -9.08 0.68 -3.55
C VAL A 29 -7.65 0.62 -4.13
N LEU A 30 -6.72 1.35 -3.50
CA LEU A 30 -5.33 1.46 -3.98
C LEU A 30 -4.61 0.10 -4.09
N GLY A 31 -4.95 -0.85 -3.22
CA GLY A 31 -4.40 -2.21 -3.26
C GLY A 31 -4.81 -3.00 -4.51
N SER A 32 -5.97 -2.67 -5.11
CA SER A 32 -6.43 -3.22 -6.39
C SER A 32 -5.68 -2.53 -7.53
N ALA A 33 -5.60 -1.20 -7.52
CA ALA A 33 -4.87 -0.45 -8.55
C ALA A 33 -3.37 -0.82 -8.62
N ASN A 34 -2.73 -1.07 -7.47
CA ASN A 34 -1.34 -1.54 -7.42
C ASN A 34 -1.16 -3.00 -7.83
N ARG A 35 -2.24 -3.70 -8.17
CA ARG A 35 -2.25 -5.06 -8.73
C ARG A 35 -2.90 -5.15 -10.11
N ASP A 36 -3.21 -4.00 -10.71
CA ASP A 36 -3.81 -3.95 -12.03
C ASP A 36 -2.86 -4.55 -13.07
N GLU A 37 -3.29 -5.62 -13.73
CA GLU A 37 -2.51 -6.36 -14.71
C GLU A 37 -2.31 -5.57 -16.02
N GLU A 38 -3.14 -4.57 -16.29
CA GLU A 38 -2.94 -3.64 -17.42
C GLU A 38 -1.76 -2.68 -17.15
N GLN A 39 -1.40 -2.47 -15.87
CA GLN A 39 -0.30 -1.59 -15.46
C GLN A 39 0.94 -2.35 -15.02
N PHE A 40 0.77 -3.54 -14.42
CA PHE A 40 1.84 -4.29 -13.77
C PHE A 40 1.85 -5.75 -14.24
N THR A 41 2.77 -6.12 -15.14
CA THR A 41 2.99 -7.53 -15.53
C THR A 41 3.35 -8.40 -14.31
N ASN A 42 2.65 -9.51 -14.07
CA ASN A 42 2.86 -10.34 -12.87
C ASN A 42 2.70 -9.53 -11.56
N PRO A 43 1.53 -8.93 -11.30
CA PRO A 43 1.34 -7.96 -10.21
C PRO A 43 1.55 -8.52 -8.80
N ASP A 44 1.41 -9.84 -8.62
CA ASP A 44 1.62 -10.52 -7.35
C ASP A 44 3.08 -10.94 -7.10
N THR A 45 3.98 -10.71 -8.06
CA THR A 45 5.41 -11.00 -7.91
C THR A 45 6.16 -9.78 -7.39
N LEU A 46 6.97 -9.96 -6.34
CA LEU A 46 7.91 -8.95 -5.87
C LEU A 46 9.10 -8.86 -6.84
N ASP A 47 9.00 -7.94 -7.80
CA ASP A 47 10.09 -7.58 -8.70
C ASP A 47 10.70 -6.23 -8.31
N LEU A 48 11.93 -6.28 -7.78
CA LEU A 48 12.69 -5.10 -7.37
C LEU A 48 13.29 -4.32 -8.55
N THR A 49 13.28 -4.89 -9.77
CA THR A 49 13.87 -4.30 -10.97
C THR A 49 12.87 -3.54 -11.84
N ARG A 50 11.58 -3.56 -11.47
CA ARG A 50 10.51 -2.88 -12.21
C ARG A 50 10.79 -1.39 -12.37
N ASP A 51 10.87 -0.94 -13.63
CA ASP A 51 10.97 0.47 -14.02
C ASP A 51 10.20 0.71 -15.35
N PRO A 52 9.29 1.69 -15.42
CA PRO A 52 8.81 2.55 -14.33
C PRO A 52 7.91 1.81 -13.34
N ASN A 53 7.95 2.19 -12.05
CA ASN A 53 7.10 1.62 -11.01
C ASN A 53 6.05 2.64 -10.50
N ARG A 54 4.98 2.85 -11.29
CA ARG A 54 3.96 3.88 -11.06
C ARG A 54 2.90 3.50 -10.01
N HIS A 55 3.33 3.06 -8.84
CA HIS A 55 2.43 2.64 -7.77
C HIS A 55 1.70 3.82 -7.11
N LEU A 56 0.52 3.54 -6.56
CA LEU A 56 -0.34 4.47 -5.81
C LEU A 56 -0.24 4.29 -4.29
N ALA A 57 0.75 3.57 -3.76
CA ALA A 57 0.90 3.36 -2.30
C ALA A 57 0.95 4.66 -1.46
N PHE A 58 1.29 5.80 -2.05
CA PHE A 58 1.28 7.13 -1.41
C PHE A 58 0.12 8.03 -1.86
N GLY A 59 -0.90 7.45 -2.51
CA GLY A 59 -1.98 8.21 -3.15
C GLY A 59 -1.51 8.95 -4.41
N GLN A 60 -2.36 9.83 -4.92
CA GLN A 60 -2.10 10.67 -6.10
C GLN A 60 -2.98 11.94 -6.05
N GLY A 61 -2.54 13.00 -6.72
CA GLY A 61 -3.29 14.26 -6.84
C GLY A 61 -3.14 15.18 -5.63
N ILE A 62 -4.15 16.01 -5.38
CA ILE A 62 -4.11 17.07 -4.35
C ILE A 62 -3.93 16.56 -2.91
N HIS A 63 -4.15 15.26 -2.69
CA HIS A 63 -3.94 14.57 -1.40
C HIS A 63 -2.80 13.56 -1.45
N TYR A 64 -1.87 13.70 -2.41
CA TYR A 64 -0.64 12.91 -2.42
C TYR A 64 0.08 13.03 -1.07
N CYS A 65 0.59 11.91 -0.57
CA CYS A 65 1.16 11.84 0.77
C CYS A 65 2.34 12.82 0.91
N LEU A 66 2.13 13.86 1.72
CA LEU A 66 3.16 14.85 2.04
C LEU A 66 4.41 14.21 2.64
N GLY A 67 4.25 13.14 3.41
CA GLY A 67 5.33 12.38 4.03
C GLY A 67 6.02 11.36 3.11
N ALA A 68 5.62 11.23 1.85
CA ALA A 68 6.15 10.19 0.96
C ALA A 68 7.68 10.25 0.75
N PRO A 69 8.34 11.43 0.71
CA PRO A 69 9.81 11.48 0.67
C PRO A 69 10.46 10.98 1.97
N LEU A 70 9.92 11.40 3.12
CA LEU A 70 10.43 10.99 4.43
C LEU A 70 10.25 9.49 4.66
N ALA A 71 9.06 8.96 4.40
CA ALA A 71 8.77 7.54 4.55
C ALA A 71 9.69 6.65 3.67
N ARG A 72 10.03 7.11 2.46
CA ARG A 72 11.00 6.41 1.60
C ARG A 72 12.40 6.41 2.21
N LEU A 73 12.86 7.57 2.69
CA LEU A 73 14.16 7.70 3.34
C LEU A 73 14.25 6.82 4.60
N GLU A 74 13.23 6.86 5.45
CA GLU A 74 13.14 6.04 6.67
C GLU A 74 13.15 4.54 6.32
N GLY A 75 12.35 4.12 5.34
CA GLY A 75 12.30 2.73 4.89
C GLY A 75 13.64 2.24 4.35
N GLN A 76 14.31 3.06 3.52
CA GLN A 76 15.64 2.74 2.99
C GLN A 76 16.67 2.57 4.12
N ILE A 77 16.72 3.51 5.07
CA ILE A 77 17.65 3.45 6.20
C ILE A 77 17.35 2.25 7.09
N ALA A 78 16.09 2.07 7.49
CA ALA A 78 15.68 1.03 8.43
C ALA A 78 15.91 -0.38 7.87
N ILE A 79 15.45 -0.66 6.64
CA ILE A 79 15.58 -2.00 6.02
C ILE A 79 17.06 -2.31 5.76
N THR A 80 17.81 -1.37 5.17
CA THR A 80 19.24 -1.58 4.88
C THR A 80 20.05 -1.82 6.15
N THR A 81 19.79 -1.02 7.20
CA THR A 81 20.49 -1.17 8.48
C THR A 81 20.14 -2.49 9.15
N LEU A 82 18.85 -2.85 9.18
CA LEU A 82 18.39 -4.10 9.77
C LEU A 82 19.06 -5.32 9.12
N LEU A 83 19.05 -5.41 7.80
CA LEU A 83 19.62 -6.53 7.06
C LEU A 83 21.15 -6.59 7.16
N ARG A 84 21.82 -5.44 7.21
CA ARG A 84 23.27 -5.37 7.41
C ARG A 84 23.70 -5.79 8.82
N THR A 85 22.94 -5.36 9.84
CA THR A 85 23.29 -5.61 11.25
C THR A 85 22.91 -7.02 11.70
N LEU A 86 21.81 -7.57 11.18
CA LEU A 86 21.30 -8.90 11.54
C LEU A 86 21.19 -9.80 10.29
N PRO A 87 22.33 -10.30 9.75
CA PRO A 87 22.33 -11.02 8.47
C PRO A 87 21.60 -12.37 8.51
N ASN A 88 21.44 -12.96 9.69
CA ASN A 88 20.75 -14.24 9.90
C ASN A 88 19.31 -14.07 10.41
N LEU A 89 18.77 -12.85 10.31
CA LEU A 89 17.42 -12.50 10.75
C LEU A 89 16.38 -13.36 10.03
N ARG A 90 15.59 -14.10 10.81
CA ARG A 90 14.56 -15.03 10.33
C ARG A 90 13.35 -15.02 11.27
N LEU A 91 12.21 -15.52 10.79
CA LEU A 91 11.02 -15.66 11.63
C LEU A 91 11.30 -16.63 12.79
N ALA A 92 10.89 -16.24 14.01
CA ALA A 92 10.95 -17.11 15.19
C ALA A 92 9.77 -18.10 15.27
N VAL A 93 8.80 -17.98 14.35
CA VAL A 93 7.60 -18.81 14.27
C VAL A 93 7.32 -19.17 12.82
N ALA A 94 6.56 -20.24 12.60
CA ALA A 94 6.07 -20.59 11.26
C ALA A 94 5.17 -19.48 10.70
N PRO A 95 5.24 -19.14 9.40
CA PRO A 95 4.48 -18.04 8.79
C PRO A 95 2.96 -18.11 9.02
N GLU A 96 2.41 -19.31 9.13
CA GLU A 96 0.98 -19.56 9.33
C GLU A 96 0.48 -19.07 10.70
N ARG A 97 1.41 -18.88 11.66
CA ARG A 97 1.11 -18.33 12.99
C ARG A 97 1.04 -16.80 13.01
N LEU A 98 1.43 -16.13 11.91
CA LEU A 98 1.39 -14.69 11.82
C LEU A 98 -0.07 -14.21 11.74
N ARG A 99 -0.38 -13.19 12.54
CA ARG A 99 -1.72 -12.59 12.59
C ARG A 99 -1.71 -11.24 11.92
N TRP A 100 -2.55 -11.08 10.90
CA TRP A 100 -2.81 -9.80 10.28
C TRP A 100 -3.76 -8.97 11.14
N ARG A 101 -3.51 -7.67 11.20
CA ARG A 101 -4.41 -6.71 11.84
C ARG A 101 -5.79 -6.79 11.18
N LYS A 102 -6.84 -6.73 11.99
CA LYS A 102 -8.23 -6.64 11.53
C LYS A 102 -8.53 -5.18 11.20
N GLY A 103 -8.61 -4.83 9.92
CA GLY A 103 -8.91 -3.48 9.46
C GLY A 103 -8.77 -3.36 7.95
N LEU A 104 -9.54 -2.44 7.35
CA LEU A 104 -9.56 -2.24 5.89
C LEU A 104 -8.53 -1.21 5.41
N ILE A 105 -8.08 -0.31 6.28
CA ILE A 105 -7.30 0.87 5.88
C ILE A 105 -5.79 0.59 5.84
N ILE A 106 -5.25 -0.03 6.88
CA ILE A 106 -3.81 -0.33 6.98
C ILE A 106 -3.62 -1.84 7.11
N ARG A 107 -2.97 -2.44 6.13
CA ARG A 107 -2.54 -3.83 6.18
C ARG A 107 -1.20 -3.92 6.89
N GLY A 108 -1.12 -4.79 7.89
CA GLY A 108 0.11 -5.06 8.61
C GLY A 108 -0.07 -6.22 9.58
N LEU A 109 1.04 -6.77 10.06
CA LEU A 109 1.01 -7.78 11.09
C LEU A 109 0.77 -7.16 12.47
N GLU A 110 0.08 -7.89 13.34
CA GLU A 110 -0.03 -7.50 14.75
C GLU A 110 1.32 -7.57 15.45
N LYS A 111 2.09 -8.62 15.14
CA LYS A 111 3.46 -8.86 15.61
C LYS A 111 4.24 -9.59 14.52
N LEU A 112 5.55 -9.34 14.45
CA LEU A 112 6.49 -10.06 13.60
C LEU A 112 7.61 -10.64 14.48
N PRO A 113 7.44 -11.86 15.04
CA PRO A 113 8.45 -12.47 15.91
C PRO A 113 9.68 -12.89 15.10
N MET A 114 10.85 -12.38 15.47
CA MET A 114 12.11 -12.63 14.77
C MET A 114 13.18 -13.23 15.69
N THR A 115 14.12 -13.95 15.11
CA THR A 115 15.38 -14.40 15.72
C THR A 115 16.52 -14.15 14.74
N PHE A 116 17.75 -14.01 15.20
CA PHE A 116 18.93 -13.71 14.37
C PHE A 116 20.10 -14.58 14.82
#